data_AF-R7SVS5-F1
#
_entry.id   AF-R7SVS5-F1
#
_cell.length_a   1.000
_cell.length_b   1.000
_cell.length_c   1.000
_cell.angle_alpha   90.00
_cell.angle_beta   90.00
_cell.angle_gamma   90.00
#
_symmetry.space_group_name_H-M   'P 1'
#
loop_
_entity.id
_entity.type
_entity.pdbx_description
1 polymer ?
#
loop_
_entity_poly.entity_id
_entity_poly.type
_entity_poly.pdbx_seq_one_letter_code
_entity_poly.pdbx_strand_id
1 'polypeptide(L)' 'SDGEREGAKPKVPRRTPMACQFCRGRKLKCDGRPTCANCQRRSIPCIYVPV' A
#
# COMPACT_ATOMS: atom_id res chain seq x y z
N SER A 1 -10.60 32.02 -25.54
CA SER A 1 -11.38 31.01 -24.80
C SER A 1 -10.46 29.86 -24.52
N ASP A 2 -9.71 29.95 -23.44
CA ASP A 2 -8.69 28.96 -23.07
C ASP A 2 -9.26 28.05 -21.98
N GLY A 3 -9.39 26.77 -22.32
CA GLY A 3 -9.87 25.73 -21.42
C GLY A 3 -8.73 25.25 -20.51
N GLU A 4 -8.76 25.66 -19.24
CA GLU A 4 -7.84 25.13 -18.24
C GLU A 4 -8.27 23.74 -17.77
N ARG A 5 -7.46 22.78 -18.19
CA ARG A 5 -7.56 21.34 -17.98
C ARG A 5 -7.23 20.98 -16.54
N GLU A 6 -8.18 20.28 -15.93
CA GLU A 6 -8.20 19.67 -14.60
C GLU A 6 -6.82 19.28 -14.04
N GLY A 7 -6.53 19.83 -12.86
CA GLY A 7 -5.34 19.55 -12.06
C GLY A 7 -5.16 18.05 -11.80
N ALA A 8 -4.14 17.49 -12.44
CA ALA A 8 -3.65 16.15 -12.14
C ALA A 8 -3.09 16.12 -10.70
N LYS A 9 -3.93 15.74 -9.74
CA LYS A 9 -3.47 15.39 -8.39
C LYS A 9 -2.43 14.27 -8.53
N PRO A 10 -1.20 14.41 -8.00
CA PRO A 10 -0.25 13.32 -8.03
C PRO A 10 -0.79 12.21 -7.12
N LYS A 11 -1.41 11.19 -7.72
CA LYS A 11 -1.63 9.90 -7.08
C LYS A 11 -0.27 9.23 -7.01
N VAL A 12 0.60 9.71 -6.14
CA VAL A 12 1.64 8.84 -5.59
C VAL A 12 0.91 7.94 -4.61
N PRO A 13 0.67 6.63 -4.89
CA PRO A 13 0.67 5.73 -3.78
C PRO A 13 2.05 5.95 -3.17
N ARG A 14 2.11 6.46 -1.94
CA ARG A 14 3.32 6.36 -1.14
C ARG A 14 3.52 4.85 -0.98
N ARG A 15 4.10 4.20 -1.99
CA ARG A 15 4.37 2.77 -1.99
C ARG A 15 5.23 2.61 -0.77
N THR A 16 4.65 2.06 0.29
CA THR A 16 5.39 1.71 1.48
C THR A 16 6.47 0.76 0.97
N PRO A 17 7.77 1.15 1.03
CA PRO A 17 8.85 0.30 0.53
C PRO A 17 8.98 -0.98 1.37
N MET A 18 8.17 -1.09 2.43
CA MET A 18 8.20 -2.15 3.40
C MET A 18 6.97 -3.05 3.27
N ALA A 19 7.22 -4.35 3.21
CA ALA A 19 6.19 -5.35 3.44
C ALA A 19 5.63 -5.26 4.88
N CYS A 20 4.34 -5.48 5.07
CA CYS A 20 3.76 -5.60 6.41
C CYS A 20 4.45 -6.71 7.22
N GLN A 21 4.36 -6.67 8.55
CA GLN A 21 5.00 -7.63 9.45
C GLN A 21 4.72 -9.09 9.08
N PHE A 22 3.47 -9.42 8.78
CA PHE A 22 3.08 -10.77 8.39
C PHE A 22 3.78 -11.22 7.11
N CYS A 23 3.71 -10.40 6.05
CA CYS A 23 4.36 -10.71 4.78
C CYS A 23 5.87 -10.75 4.92
N ARG A 24 6.47 -9.87 5.73
CA ARG A 24 7.91 -9.85 6.02
C ARG A 24 8.36 -11.13 6.73
N GLY A 25 7.69 -11.53 7.82
CA GLY A 25 8.02 -12.74 8.57
C GLY A 25 7.82 -14.03 7.77
N ARG A 26 6.84 -14.03 6.84
CA ARG A 26 6.55 -15.17 5.95
C ARG A 26 7.27 -15.10 4.60
N LYS A 27 8.10 -14.08 4.36
CA LYS A 27 8.77 -13.82 3.07
C LYS A 27 7.81 -13.79 1.86
N LEU A 28 6.59 -13.29 2.07
CA LEU A 28 5.57 -13.13 1.03
C LEU A 28 5.66 -11.76 0.36
N LYS A 29 5.24 -11.68 -0.91
CA LYS A 29 5.06 -10.40 -1.61
C LYS A 29 3.93 -9.59 -0.96
N CYS A 30 4.23 -8.39 -0.50
CA CYS A 30 3.26 -7.45 0.04
C CYS A 30 2.91 -6.38 -1.00
N ASP A 31 1.63 -6.06 -1.17
CA ASP A 31 1.15 -5.06 -2.13
C ASP A 31 1.00 -3.65 -1.54
N GLY A 32 1.35 -3.44 -0.26
CA GLY A 32 1.50 -2.11 0.33
C GLY A 32 0.21 -1.30 0.53
N ARG A 33 -0.97 -1.91 0.35
CA ARG A 33 -2.27 -1.28 0.62
C ARG A 33 -2.48 -1.11 2.13
N PRO A 34 -3.44 -0.27 2.59
CA PRO A 34 -3.77 -0.14 4.02
C PRO A 34 -3.98 -1.50 4.72
N THR A 35 -4.66 -2.41 4.02
CA THR A 35 -4.65 -3.85 4.32
C THR A 35 -4.18 -4.58 3.06
N CYS A 36 -3.03 -5.24 3.14
CA CYS A 36 -2.46 -5.98 2.02
C CYS A 36 -3.37 -7.16 1.61
N ALA A 37 -3.35 -7.56 0.33
CA ALA A 37 -4.23 -8.62 -0.17
C ALA A 37 -4.09 -9.95 0.57
N ASN A 38 -2.88 -10.26 1.07
CA ASN A 38 -2.63 -11.48 1.85
C ASN A 38 -3.28 -11.42 3.24
N CYS A 39 -3.17 -10.28 3.92
CA CYS A 39 -3.78 -10.08 5.22
C CYS A 39 -5.31 -10.02 5.10
N GLN A 40 -5.82 -9.36 4.06
CA GLN A 40 -7.26 -9.26 3.79
C GLN A 40 -7.90 -10.64 3.57
N ARG A 41 -7.32 -11.49 2.71
CA ARG A 41 -7.85 -12.84 2.45
C ARG A 41 -7.84 -13.75 3.68
N ARG A 42 -6.90 -13.52 4.59
CA ARG A 42 -6.74 -14.29 5.83
C ARG A 42 -7.49 -13.68 7.01
N SER A 43 -8.12 -12.51 6.81
CA SER A 43 -8.78 -11.73 7.87
C SER A 43 -7.90 -11.51 9.10
N ILE A 44 -6.60 -11.26 8.89
CA ILE A 44 -5.63 -11.00 9.95
C ILE A 44 -5.20 -9.52 9.97
N PRO A 45 -4.69 -9.01 11.11
CA PRO A 45 -4.13 -7.68 11.19
C PRO A 45 -3.01 -7.44 10.17
N CYS A 46 -3.08 -6.32 9.45
CA CYS A 46 -2.04 -5.88 8.52
C CYS A 46 -1.25 -4.73 9.14
N ILE A 47 -0.17 -5.06 9.85
CA ILE A 47 0.61 -4.09 10.62
C ILE A 47 1.89 -3.75 9.86
N TYR A 48 2.13 -2.46 9.64
CA TYR A 48 3.39 -1.94 9.12
C TYR A 48 4.12 -1.28 10.29
N VAL A 49 5.30 -1.79 10.65
CA VAL A 49 6.16 -1.15 11.67
C VAL A 49 7.32 -0.44 10.97
N PRO A 50 7.63 0.81 11.33
CA PRO A 50 8.91 1.40 10.95
C PRO A 50 10.05 0.56 11.53
N VAL A 51 11.15 0.45 10.78
CA VAL A 51 12.43 -0.04 11.32
C VAL A 51 13.24 1.12 11.84
#